data_AF-A0A442TAU3-F1
#
_entry.id   AF-A0A442TAU3-F1
#
_cell.length_a   1.000
_cell.length_b   1.000
_cell.length_c   1.000
_cell.angle_alpha   90.00
_cell.angle_beta   90.00
_cell.angle_gamma   90.00
#
_symmetry.space_group_name_H-M   'P 1'
#
loop_
_entity.id
_entity.type
_entity.pdbx_description
1 polymer ?
#
loop_
_entity_poly.entity_id
_entity_poly.type
_entity_poly.pdbx_seq_one_letter_code
_entity_poly.pdbx_strand_id
1 'polypeptide(L)'
;MKKTRGKLLLLAMATQLTAWGTAYAAGPAFMHTGSRTTQPVGHYEFCQKIPQECSQRTPKQSPIELTRKLWAKIVSINNSVNSRIAPRTDMELWGKEEVWSYSNSEFGDCEDYALEKRRALMNIGVPAGDLLMTVARQPNGDGHAVLTVRTSLGEFILDNLETRVLSWTNTDYTYLKRQSSQNSGAWVTINDGRSGAVASVR
;
A
#
# COMPACT_ATOMS: atom_id res chain seq x y z
N MET A 1 39.98 72.99 -29.59
CA MET A 1 39.33 72.43 -28.36
C MET A 1 37.83 72.68 -28.54
N LYS A 2 36.87 71.76 -28.49
CA LYS A 2 36.72 70.49 -27.75
C LYS A 2 35.88 69.51 -28.60
N LYS A 3 36.25 68.23 -28.64
CA LYS A 3 35.45 67.12 -29.20
C LYS A 3 34.38 66.70 -28.18
N THR A 4 33.12 66.68 -28.57
CA THR A 4 32.02 66.07 -27.80
C THR A 4 31.94 64.58 -28.11
N ARG A 5 32.23 63.74 -27.11
CA ARG A 5 31.88 62.31 -27.06
C ARG A 5 30.54 62.17 -26.35
N GLY A 6 29.62 61.34 -26.87
CA GLY A 6 28.34 61.10 -26.21
C GLY A 6 27.55 59.91 -26.73
N LYS A 7 28.03 58.70 -26.39
CA LYS A 7 27.27 57.48 -26.03
C LYS A 7 26.19 56.94 -26.97
N LEU A 8 26.54 55.86 -27.69
CA LEU A 8 25.61 54.85 -28.20
C LEU A 8 24.95 54.14 -27.01
N LEU A 9 23.62 54.21 -26.90
CA LEU A 9 22.82 53.36 -26.01
C LEU A 9 22.46 52.08 -26.77
N LEU A 10 23.10 50.98 -26.41
CA LEU A 10 22.67 49.62 -26.80
C LEU A 10 21.50 49.22 -25.89
N LEU A 11 20.29 49.15 -26.45
CA LEU A 11 19.15 48.51 -25.80
C LEU A 11 19.36 46.98 -25.85
N ALA A 12 19.70 46.37 -24.72
CA ALA A 12 19.66 44.91 -24.56
C ALA A 12 18.22 44.50 -24.27
N MET A 13 17.54 43.96 -25.28
CA MET A 13 16.19 43.43 -25.16
C MET A 13 16.27 42.04 -24.50
N ALA A 14 16.04 41.98 -23.19
CA ALA A 14 16.06 40.73 -22.44
C ALA A 14 14.85 39.86 -22.84
N THR A 15 15.11 38.78 -23.56
CA THR A 15 14.14 37.72 -23.85
C THR A 15 13.84 36.93 -22.58
N GLN A 16 12.73 37.25 -21.92
CA GLN A 16 12.20 36.43 -20.82
C GLN A 16 11.57 35.16 -21.40
N LEU A 17 12.33 34.06 -21.41
CA LEU A 17 11.80 32.72 -21.61
C LEU A 17 11.00 32.33 -20.37
N THR A 18 9.66 32.41 -20.46
CA THR A 18 8.78 31.81 -19.46
C THR A 18 8.88 30.29 -19.59
N ALA A 19 9.67 29.65 -18.72
CA ALA A 19 9.69 28.21 -18.59
C ALA A 19 8.36 27.73 -18.00
N TRP A 20 7.44 27.30 -18.85
CA TRP A 20 6.26 26.56 -18.42
C TRP A 20 6.71 25.15 -18.04
N GLY A 21 7.03 24.94 -16.78
CA GLY A 21 7.25 23.61 -16.22
C GLY A 21 5.93 22.84 -16.27
N THR A 22 5.80 21.89 -17.18
CA THR A 22 4.73 20.90 -17.12
C THR A 22 5.02 19.98 -15.94
N ALA A 23 4.35 20.19 -14.82
CA ALA A 23 4.31 19.19 -13.76
C ALA A 23 3.56 17.98 -14.31
N TYR A 24 4.30 16.96 -14.77
CA TYR A 24 3.73 15.67 -15.07
C TYR A 24 3.18 15.10 -13.76
N ALA A 25 1.85 15.12 -13.60
CA ALA A 25 1.20 14.35 -12.55
C ALA A 25 1.56 12.88 -12.77
N ALA A 26 2.31 12.29 -11.83
CA ALA A 26 2.59 10.86 -11.86
C ALA A 26 1.25 10.11 -11.90
N GLY A 27 1.09 9.21 -12.87
CA GLY A 27 -0.13 8.42 -13.00
C GLY A 27 -0.36 7.48 -11.80
N PRO A 28 -1.51 6.78 -11.77
CA PRO A 28 -1.82 5.79 -10.73
C PRO A 28 -0.66 4.81 -10.49
N ALA A 29 -0.18 4.74 -9.25
CA ALA A 29 0.93 3.86 -8.89
C ALA A 29 0.40 2.49 -8.44
N PHE A 30 0.87 1.42 -9.10
CA PHE A 30 0.55 0.03 -8.76
C PHE A 30 1.83 -0.75 -8.45
N MET A 31 1.79 -1.63 -7.44
CA MET A 31 2.90 -2.52 -7.12
C MET A 31 3.21 -3.44 -8.31
N HIS A 32 4.48 -3.48 -8.70
CA HIS A 32 4.96 -4.45 -9.68
C HIS A 32 5.04 -5.83 -9.04
N THR A 33 4.22 -6.77 -9.50
CA THR A 33 4.20 -8.15 -8.98
C THR A 33 4.97 -9.10 -9.88
N GLY A 34 5.66 -10.06 -9.28
CA GLY A 34 6.33 -11.15 -9.98
C GLY A 34 5.54 -12.46 -9.96
N SER A 35 6.28 -13.56 -9.91
CA SER A 35 5.74 -14.92 -9.92
C SER A 35 5.04 -15.29 -8.62
N ARG A 36 4.33 -16.43 -8.64
CA ARG A 36 3.76 -17.05 -7.43
C ARG A 36 4.85 -17.29 -6.40
N THR A 37 4.54 -17.06 -5.13
CA THR A 37 5.44 -17.28 -3.99
C THR A 37 4.75 -18.05 -2.87
N THR A 38 5.50 -18.35 -1.81
CA THR A 38 5.00 -19.00 -0.61
C THR A 38 4.08 -18.07 0.19
N GLN A 39 2.99 -18.64 0.67
CA GLN A 39 2.07 -18.03 1.61
C GLN A 39 2.73 -17.89 3.00
N PRO A 40 2.44 -16.84 3.78
CA PRO A 40 2.83 -16.76 5.19
C PRO A 40 2.25 -17.93 6.00
N VAL A 41 3.01 -18.48 6.94
CA VAL A 41 2.58 -19.66 7.73
C VAL A 41 1.31 -19.33 8.52
N GLY A 42 1.25 -18.20 9.21
CA GLY A 42 0.05 -17.76 9.94
C GLY A 42 -1.19 -17.67 9.04
N HIS A 43 -1.06 -17.11 7.83
CA HIS A 43 -2.16 -17.08 6.87
C HIS A 43 -2.54 -18.49 6.38
N TYR A 44 -1.59 -19.40 6.16
CA TYR A 44 -1.92 -20.79 5.78
C TYR A 44 -2.76 -21.47 6.86
N GLU A 45 -2.35 -21.37 8.13
CA GLU A 45 -3.09 -21.92 9.26
C GLU A 45 -4.48 -21.27 9.42
N PHE A 46 -4.57 -19.97 9.21
CA PHE A 46 -5.84 -19.24 9.18
C PHE A 46 -6.77 -19.75 8.08
N CYS A 47 -6.26 -20.04 6.88
CA CYS A 47 -7.05 -20.65 5.80
C CYS A 47 -7.60 -22.03 6.17
N GLN A 48 -6.85 -22.82 6.94
CA GLN A 48 -7.31 -24.12 7.38
C GLN A 48 -8.49 -23.99 8.35
N LYS A 49 -8.47 -22.96 9.21
CA LYS A 49 -9.55 -22.65 10.16
C LYS A 49 -10.77 -22.01 9.47
N ILE A 50 -10.54 -21.10 8.52
CA ILE A 50 -11.58 -20.33 7.82
C ILE A 50 -11.35 -20.41 6.30
N PRO A 51 -11.71 -21.52 5.64
CA PRO A 51 -11.43 -21.72 4.20
C PRO A 51 -12.03 -20.67 3.27
N GLN A 52 -13.10 -20.00 3.70
CA GLN A 52 -13.76 -18.93 2.96
C GLN A 52 -12.82 -17.75 2.73
N GLU A 53 -11.91 -17.45 3.65
CA GLU A 53 -10.98 -16.33 3.54
C GLU A 53 -9.97 -16.50 2.41
N CYS A 54 -9.71 -17.75 2.04
CA CYS A 54 -8.68 -18.13 1.06
C CYS A 54 -9.24 -18.72 -0.23
N SER A 55 -10.57 -18.81 -0.33
CA SER A 55 -11.27 -19.28 -1.52
C SER A 55 -11.93 -18.17 -2.33
N GLN A 56 -11.79 -16.90 -1.90
CA GLN A 56 -12.32 -15.75 -2.64
C GLN A 56 -11.65 -15.65 -4.01
N ARG A 57 -12.47 -15.64 -5.06
CA ARG A 57 -12.03 -15.45 -6.46
C ARG A 57 -12.59 -14.16 -6.99
N THR A 58 -11.74 -13.35 -7.60
CA THR A 58 -12.14 -12.12 -8.30
C THR A 58 -11.75 -12.27 -9.76
N PRO A 59 -12.67 -12.03 -10.72
CA PRO A 59 -12.36 -12.06 -12.15
C PRO A 59 -11.22 -11.11 -12.48
N LYS A 60 -10.46 -11.42 -13.53
CA LYS A 60 -9.42 -10.52 -14.03
C LYS A 60 -10.08 -9.29 -14.66
N GLN A 61 -10.08 -8.17 -13.94
CA GLN A 61 -10.66 -6.90 -14.35
C GLN A 61 -9.85 -5.71 -13.83
N SER A 62 -10.21 -4.51 -14.29
CA SER A 62 -9.67 -3.27 -13.74
C SER A 62 -10.00 -3.15 -12.24
N PRO A 63 -9.11 -2.54 -11.43
CA PRO A 63 -9.41 -2.28 -10.02
C PRO A 63 -10.68 -1.46 -9.83
N ILE A 64 -11.31 -1.58 -8.66
CA ILE A 64 -12.48 -0.80 -8.28
C ILE A 64 -12.27 0.72 -8.50
N GLU A 65 -13.30 1.40 -9.00
CA GLU A 65 -13.26 2.84 -9.20
C GLU A 65 -13.17 3.60 -7.87
N LEU A 66 -12.15 4.46 -7.72
CA LEU A 66 -12.03 5.29 -6.52
C LEU A 66 -12.89 6.54 -6.60
N THR A 67 -14.14 6.42 -6.14
CA THR A 67 -15.02 7.56 -5.95
C THR A 67 -14.73 8.29 -4.62
N ARG A 68 -15.13 9.56 -4.50
CA ARG A 68 -15.05 10.30 -3.22
C ARG A 68 -15.78 9.57 -2.08
N LYS A 69 -16.91 8.93 -2.39
CA LYS A 69 -17.69 8.15 -1.43
C LYS A 69 -16.92 6.92 -0.95
N LEU A 70 -16.30 6.17 -1.86
CA LEU A 70 -15.48 5.01 -1.51
C LEU A 70 -14.25 5.43 -0.70
N TRP A 71 -13.56 6.50 -1.11
CA TRP A 71 -12.41 7.04 -0.37
C TRP A 71 -12.77 7.39 1.08
N ALA A 72 -13.89 8.09 1.30
CA ALA A 72 -14.36 8.40 2.64
C ALA A 72 -14.63 7.14 3.48
N LYS A 73 -15.16 6.07 2.87
CA LYS A 73 -15.35 4.77 3.55
C LYS A 73 -14.03 4.09 3.88
N ILE A 74 -13.06 4.09 2.96
CA ILE A 74 -11.72 3.55 3.20
C ILE A 74 -11.07 4.21 4.42
N VAL A 75 -11.04 5.55 4.44
CA VAL A 75 -10.45 6.32 5.55
C VAL A 75 -11.21 6.07 6.86
N SER A 76 -12.55 6.10 6.83
CA SER A 76 -13.38 5.87 8.01
C SER A 76 -13.20 4.47 8.59
N ILE A 77 -13.10 3.44 7.75
CA ILE A 77 -12.87 2.06 8.18
C ILE A 77 -11.47 1.92 8.77
N ASN A 78 -10.43 2.47 8.13
CA ASN A 78 -9.07 2.45 8.65
C ASN A 78 -9.01 3.02 10.07
N ASN A 79 -9.59 4.21 10.27
CA ASN A 79 -9.60 4.90 11.56
C ASN A 79 -10.45 4.14 12.61
N SER A 80 -11.61 3.61 12.20
CA SER A 80 -12.48 2.86 13.09
C SER A 80 -11.84 1.54 13.56
N VAL A 81 -11.09 0.86 12.70
CA VAL A 81 -10.36 -0.36 13.09
C VAL A 81 -9.22 0.01 14.02
N ASN A 82 -8.42 1.02 13.64
CA ASN A 82 -7.27 1.45 14.42
C ASN A 82 -7.64 1.94 15.84
N SER A 83 -8.86 2.42 16.03
CA SER A 83 -9.34 2.92 17.33
C SER A 83 -10.01 1.87 18.21
N ARG A 84 -10.62 0.82 17.62
CA ARG A 84 -11.33 -0.21 18.41
C ARG A 84 -10.43 -1.34 18.89
N ILE A 85 -9.38 -1.67 18.11
CA ILE A 85 -8.46 -2.74 18.45
C ILE A 85 -7.31 -2.12 19.23
N ALA A 86 -6.98 -2.69 20.39
CA ALA A 86 -5.81 -2.34 21.17
C ALA A 86 -4.61 -3.23 20.77
N PRO A 87 -3.42 -2.66 20.53
CA PRO A 87 -2.28 -3.42 20.04
C PRO A 87 -1.77 -4.40 21.10
N ARG A 88 -1.67 -5.68 20.75
CA ARG A 88 -1.04 -6.76 21.54
C ARG A 88 -0.43 -7.77 20.59
N THR A 89 0.77 -8.25 20.90
CA THR A 89 1.45 -9.27 20.10
C THR A 89 0.79 -10.64 20.27
N ASP A 90 0.93 -11.50 19.27
CA ASP A 90 0.48 -12.89 19.38
C ASP A 90 1.16 -13.68 20.50
N MET A 91 2.37 -13.31 20.89
CA MET A 91 3.04 -13.91 22.04
C MET A 91 2.29 -13.59 23.33
N GLU A 92 1.82 -12.34 23.50
CA GLU A 92 1.03 -11.92 24.66
C GLU A 92 -0.36 -12.56 24.68
N LEU A 93 -1.00 -12.71 23.51
CA LEU A 93 -2.37 -13.22 23.40
C LEU A 93 -2.45 -14.76 23.42
N TRP A 94 -1.51 -15.43 22.75
CA TRP A 94 -1.58 -16.86 22.43
C TRP A 94 -0.36 -17.66 22.85
N GLY A 95 0.74 -17.00 23.26
CA GLY A 95 2.02 -17.66 23.54
C GLY A 95 2.68 -18.26 22.29
N LYS A 96 2.42 -17.68 21.11
CA LYS A 96 2.93 -18.13 19.81
C LYS A 96 3.53 -16.95 19.05
N GLU A 97 4.40 -17.24 18.09
CA GLU A 97 5.03 -16.19 17.28
C GLU A 97 4.04 -15.51 16.33
N GLU A 98 3.12 -16.27 15.70
CA GLU A 98 2.15 -15.76 14.71
C GLU A 98 0.85 -16.56 14.75
N VAL A 99 -0.29 -15.87 14.80
CA VAL A 99 -1.66 -16.37 14.89
C VAL A 99 -2.62 -15.40 14.21
N TRP A 100 -2.75 -15.55 12.90
CA TRP A 100 -3.71 -14.77 12.12
C TRP A 100 -5.14 -15.11 12.55
N SER A 101 -5.92 -14.10 12.95
CA SER A 101 -7.27 -14.31 13.47
C SER A 101 -8.26 -13.19 13.12
N TYR A 102 -9.55 -13.52 13.12
CA TYR A 102 -10.58 -12.50 13.37
C TYR A 102 -10.74 -12.43 14.87
N SER A 103 -9.94 -11.59 15.50
CA SER A 103 -10.03 -11.31 16.92
C SER A 103 -11.49 -11.05 17.36
N ASN A 104 -11.76 -11.34 18.62
CA ASN A 104 -12.90 -10.86 19.41
C ASN A 104 -13.02 -9.31 19.47
N SER A 105 -12.28 -8.60 18.61
CA SER A 105 -12.37 -7.18 18.25
C SER A 105 -11.77 -6.21 19.27
N GLU A 106 -11.17 -6.72 20.34
CA GLU A 106 -10.54 -5.90 21.39
C GLU A 106 -9.01 -5.83 21.28
N PHE A 107 -8.34 -6.91 20.86
CA PHE A 107 -6.87 -6.96 20.79
C PHE A 107 -6.38 -7.62 19.50
N GLY A 108 -5.18 -7.27 19.06
CA GLY A 108 -4.49 -7.91 17.93
C GLY A 108 -3.22 -7.16 17.56
N ASP A 109 -2.50 -7.67 16.57
CA ASP A 109 -1.32 -7.04 15.97
C ASP A 109 -1.55 -6.78 14.45
N CYS A 110 -0.48 -6.69 13.66
CA CYS A 110 -0.53 -6.08 12.34
C CYS A 110 -1.50 -6.75 11.36
N GLU A 111 -1.48 -8.08 11.29
CA GLU A 111 -2.34 -8.86 10.40
C GLU A 111 -3.80 -8.83 10.82
N ASP A 112 -4.08 -8.81 12.12
CA ASP A 112 -5.44 -8.83 12.65
C ASP A 112 -6.14 -7.52 12.29
N TYR A 113 -5.44 -6.38 12.42
CA TYR A 113 -5.96 -5.09 11.96
C TYR A 113 -6.20 -5.09 10.45
N ALA A 114 -5.28 -5.66 9.67
CA ALA A 114 -5.41 -5.72 8.21
C ALA A 114 -6.58 -6.64 7.78
N LEU A 115 -6.76 -7.79 8.44
CA LEU A 115 -7.89 -8.70 8.24
C LEU A 115 -9.22 -8.02 8.56
N GLU A 116 -9.30 -7.29 9.68
CA GLU A 116 -10.50 -6.57 10.09
C GLU A 116 -10.88 -5.45 9.12
N LYS A 117 -9.90 -4.69 8.63
CA LYS A 117 -10.13 -3.68 7.58
C LYS A 117 -10.63 -4.33 6.30
N ARG A 118 -10.03 -5.46 5.91
CA ARG A 118 -10.42 -6.21 4.71
C ARG A 118 -11.85 -6.70 4.82
N ARG A 119 -12.22 -7.32 5.94
CA ARG A 119 -13.58 -7.78 6.22
C ARG A 119 -14.59 -6.64 6.15
N ALA A 120 -14.29 -5.51 6.81
CA ALA A 120 -15.16 -4.34 6.81
C ALA A 120 -15.36 -3.74 5.40
N LEU A 121 -14.32 -3.73 4.56
CA LEU A 121 -14.40 -3.24 3.18
C LEU A 121 -15.15 -4.22 2.26
N MET A 122 -14.95 -5.53 2.44
CA MET A 122 -15.73 -6.56 1.73
C MET A 122 -17.22 -6.46 2.06
N ASN A 123 -17.58 -6.20 3.32
CA ASN A 123 -18.96 -6.05 3.76
C ASN A 123 -19.69 -4.87 3.11
N ILE A 124 -18.97 -3.87 2.60
CA ILE A 124 -19.56 -2.76 1.84
C ILE A 124 -19.44 -2.94 0.32
N GLY A 125 -19.04 -4.13 -0.14
CA GLY A 125 -19.04 -4.53 -1.55
C GLY A 125 -17.72 -4.31 -2.30
N VAL A 126 -16.62 -3.99 -1.61
CA VAL A 126 -15.31 -3.92 -2.29
C VAL A 126 -14.84 -5.36 -2.59
N PRO A 127 -14.46 -5.69 -3.85
CA PRO A 127 -14.03 -7.03 -4.21
C PRO A 127 -12.78 -7.49 -3.43
N ALA A 128 -12.74 -8.76 -3.04
CA ALA A 128 -11.58 -9.34 -2.35
C ALA A 128 -10.27 -9.19 -3.14
N GLY A 129 -10.34 -9.25 -4.48
CA GLY A 129 -9.19 -9.05 -5.38
C GLY A 129 -8.62 -7.62 -5.40
N ASP A 130 -9.32 -6.67 -4.78
CA ASP A 130 -8.86 -5.31 -4.56
C ASP A 130 -8.49 -5.04 -3.09
N LEU A 131 -8.55 -6.05 -2.23
CA LEU A 131 -8.25 -5.99 -0.80
C LEU A 131 -7.24 -7.09 -0.45
N LEU A 132 -5.97 -6.78 -0.62
CA LEU A 132 -4.90 -7.77 -0.60
C LEU A 132 -4.11 -7.67 0.70
N MET A 133 -4.06 -8.79 1.43
CA MET A 133 -3.09 -8.92 2.51
C MET A 133 -1.69 -8.86 1.93
N THR A 134 -0.85 -8.01 2.51
CA THR A 134 0.49 -7.69 2.00
C THR A 134 1.49 -7.79 3.15
N VAL A 135 2.59 -8.50 2.91
CA VAL A 135 3.70 -8.63 3.84
C VAL A 135 4.82 -7.70 3.42
N ALA A 136 5.31 -6.93 4.38
CA ALA A 136 6.38 -5.97 4.21
C ALA A 136 7.44 -6.12 5.32
N ARG A 137 8.52 -5.36 5.15
CA ARG A 137 9.55 -5.16 6.17
C ARG A 137 9.62 -3.69 6.54
N GLN A 138 9.62 -3.41 7.83
CA GLN A 138 9.78 -2.06 8.38
C GLN A 138 11.23 -1.57 8.25
N PRO A 139 11.48 -0.25 8.36
CA PRO A 139 12.85 0.29 8.29
C PRO A 139 13.82 -0.29 9.34
N ASN A 140 13.31 -0.71 10.50
CA ASN A 140 14.09 -1.34 11.56
C ASN A 140 14.40 -2.84 11.31
N GLY A 141 13.83 -3.44 10.25
CA GLY A 141 14.03 -4.83 9.87
C GLY A 141 12.90 -5.78 10.25
N ASP A 142 11.95 -5.34 11.07
CA ASP A 142 10.85 -6.18 11.55
C ASP A 142 9.88 -6.55 10.42
N GLY A 143 9.26 -7.73 10.56
CA GLY A 143 8.12 -8.11 9.73
C GLY A 143 6.92 -7.19 9.98
N HIS A 144 6.08 -7.03 8.95
CA HIS A 144 4.83 -6.28 9.08
C HIS A 144 3.79 -6.78 8.09
N ALA A 145 2.53 -6.75 8.48
CA ALA A 145 1.39 -7.04 7.63
C ALA A 145 0.49 -5.81 7.50
N VAL A 146 0.09 -5.49 6.27
CA VAL A 146 -0.81 -4.37 5.96
C VAL A 146 -1.88 -4.79 4.97
N LEU A 147 -2.92 -3.98 4.85
CA LEU A 147 -3.92 -4.14 3.80
C LEU A 147 -3.59 -3.21 2.63
N THR A 148 -3.39 -3.78 1.44
CA THR A 148 -3.30 -3.03 0.19
C THR A 148 -4.67 -2.97 -0.47
N VAL A 149 -5.15 -1.75 -0.72
CA VAL A 149 -6.40 -1.48 -1.45
C VAL A 149 -6.09 -1.05 -2.87
N ARG A 150 -6.49 -1.85 -3.86
CA ARG A 150 -6.29 -1.56 -5.28
C ARG A 150 -7.43 -0.75 -5.82
N THR A 151 -7.15 0.35 -6.51
CA THR A 151 -8.19 1.24 -7.03
C THR A 151 -7.82 1.81 -8.39
N SER A 152 -8.77 2.45 -9.08
CA SER A 152 -8.52 3.13 -10.36
C SER A 152 -7.50 4.28 -10.27
N LEU A 153 -7.22 4.79 -9.07
CA LEU A 153 -6.23 5.85 -8.83
C LEU A 153 -4.92 5.35 -8.21
N GLY A 154 -4.72 4.03 -8.17
CA GLY A 154 -3.52 3.40 -7.66
C GLY A 154 -3.79 2.54 -6.42
N GLU A 155 -2.70 2.09 -5.80
CA GLU A 155 -2.75 1.22 -4.63
C GLU A 155 -2.42 2.00 -3.35
N PHE A 156 -3.30 1.85 -2.37
CA PHE A 156 -3.22 2.53 -1.08
C PHE A 156 -3.01 1.53 0.05
N ILE A 157 -2.34 1.98 1.10
CA ILE A 157 -1.95 1.16 2.25
C ILE A 157 -2.77 1.60 3.45
N LEU A 158 -3.41 0.60 4.06
CA LEU A 158 -4.15 0.72 5.30
C LEU A 158 -3.38 -0.03 6.38
N ASP A 159 -2.95 0.71 7.40
CA ASP A 159 -1.95 0.28 8.37
C ASP A 159 -2.40 0.64 9.80
N ASN A 160 -2.00 -0.14 10.79
CA ASN A 160 -2.20 0.15 12.20
C ASN A 160 -1.11 1.08 12.76
N LEU A 161 0.12 1.05 12.22
CA LEU A 161 1.23 1.91 12.66
C LEU A 161 1.16 3.32 12.06
N GLU A 162 0.74 3.44 10.81
CA GLU A 162 0.45 4.71 10.14
C GLU A 162 -1.06 4.90 10.00
N THR A 163 -1.60 5.93 10.68
CA THR A 163 -3.05 6.20 10.71
C THR A 163 -3.57 6.76 9.39
N ARG A 164 -2.71 7.44 8.61
CA ARG A 164 -3.10 7.99 7.31
C ARG A 164 -3.15 6.87 6.27
N VAL A 165 -4.11 6.98 5.36
CA VAL A 165 -4.13 6.13 4.16
C VAL A 165 -3.16 6.73 3.14
N LEU A 166 -2.05 6.04 2.88
CA LEU A 166 -0.99 6.52 2.00
C LEU A 166 -0.96 5.72 0.69
N SER A 167 -0.48 6.35 -0.39
CA SER A 167 -0.01 5.60 -1.56
C SER A 167 1.11 4.65 -1.13
N TRP A 168 1.16 3.44 -1.68
CA TRP A 168 2.23 2.48 -1.37
C TRP A 168 3.64 3.01 -1.66
N THR A 169 3.76 3.94 -2.62
CA THR A 169 5.02 4.61 -2.95
C THR A 169 5.49 5.59 -1.88
N ASN A 170 4.58 6.03 -1.00
CA ASN A 170 4.82 7.06 0.01
C ASN A 170 4.98 6.47 1.42
N THR A 171 5.20 5.16 1.51
CA THR A 171 5.56 4.47 2.76
C THR A 171 7.02 4.03 2.70
N ASP A 172 7.68 3.98 3.85
CA ASP A 172 9.09 3.60 3.98
C ASP A 172 9.32 2.08 4.07
N TYR A 173 8.26 1.28 3.83
CA TYR A 173 8.33 -0.17 3.86
C TYR A 173 8.97 -0.76 2.60
N THR A 174 9.69 -1.86 2.81
CA THR A 174 10.08 -2.78 1.73
C THR A 174 9.02 -3.85 1.58
N TYR A 175 8.28 -3.86 0.46
CA TYR A 175 7.22 -4.82 0.22
C TYR A 175 7.76 -6.13 -0.36
N LEU A 176 7.37 -7.25 0.24
CA LEU A 176 7.94 -8.56 -0.10
C LEU A 176 7.00 -9.39 -0.98
N LYS A 177 5.74 -9.49 -0.57
CA LYS A 177 4.73 -10.32 -1.23
C LYS A 177 3.32 -9.86 -0.84
N ARG A 178 2.34 -10.21 -1.66
CA ARG A 178 0.92 -10.01 -1.37
C ARG A 178 0.05 -11.13 -1.91
N GLN A 179 -1.19 -11.19 -1.44
CA GLN A 179 -2.22 -12.01 -2.08
C GLN A 179 -2.35 -11.66 -3.57
N SER A 180 -2.68 -12.66 -4.38
CA SER A 180 -3.06 -12.47 -5.78
C SER A 180 -4.41 -11.81 -5.87
N SER A 181 -4.56 -10.86 -6.80
CA SER A 181 -5.85 -10.22 -7.08
C SER A 181 -6.92 -11.16 -7.62
N GLN A 182 -6.57 -12.38 -8.02
CA GLN A 182 -7.53 -13.35 -8.57
C GLN A 182 -7.92 -14.45 -7.57
N ASN A 183 -7.13 -14.66 -6.52
CA ASN A 183 -7.34 -15.74 -5.55
C ASN A 183 -6.68 -15.37 -4.21
N SER A 184 -7.49 -15.20 -3.16
CA SER A 184 -7.00 -14.81 -1.84
C SER A 184 -6.12 -15.86 -1.14
N GLY A 185 -6.17 -17.13 -1.56
CA GLY A 185 -5.24 -18.18 -1.10
C GLY A 185 -3.93 -18.25 -1.88
N ALA A 186 -3.77 -17.47 -2.96
CA ALA A 186 -2.56 -17.43 -3.76
C ALA A 186 -1.72 -16.18 -3.42
N TRP A 187 -0.40 -16.32 -3.43
CA TRP A 187 0.52 -15.22 -3.13
C TRP A 187 1.49 -15.00 -4.29
N VAL A 188 1.87 -13.74 -4.52
CA VAL A 188 2.83 -13.32 -5.54
C VAL A 188 3.91 -12.42 -4.93
N THR A 189 5.12 -12.45 -5.49
CA THR A 189 6.19 -11.55 -5.06
C THR A 189 5.86 -10.10 -5.45
N ILE A 190 6.38 -9.15 -4.68
CA ILE A 190 6.41 -7.75 -5.06
C ILE A 190 7.86 -7.41 -5.43
N ASN A 191 8.05 -6.91 -6.64
CA ASN A 191 9.33 -6.41 -7.11
C ASN A 191 9.35 -4.91 -6.82
N ASP A 192 9.75 -4.55 -5.59
CA ASP A 192 9.59 -3.19 -5.08
C ASP A 192 10.33 -2.15 -5.93
N GLY A 193 11.44 -2.50 -6.59
CA GLY A 193 12.15 -1.61 -7.54
C GLY A 193 12.78 -0.34 -6.93
N ARG A 194 12.28 0.08 -5.75
CA ARG A 194 12.81 1.11 -4.85
C ARG A 194 13.98 0.58 -4.02
N SER A 195 14.05 -0.73 -3.81
CA SER A 195 15.27 -1.40 -3.39
C SER A 195 16.24 -1.42 -4.57
N GLY A 196 17.19 -0.49 -4.60
CA GLY A 196 18.26 -0.46 -5.59
C GLY A 196 18.87 -1.84 -5.76
N ALA A 197 19.25 -2.19 -6.99
CA ALA A 197 19.85 -3.46 -7.35
C ALA A 197 20.95 -3.86 -6.36
N VAL A 198 20.61 -4.71 -5.39
CA VAL A 198 21.60 -5.44 -4.60
C VAL A 198 22.06 -6.58 -5.46
N ALA A 199 23.29 -6.46 -5.96
CA ALA A 199 23.96 -7.53 -6.68
C ALA A 199 23.94 -8.80 -5.82
N SER A 200 23.27 -9.85 -6.29
CA SER A 200 23.45 -11.18 -5.71
C SER A 200 24.78 -11.73 -6.17
N VAL A 201 25.67 -12.06 -5.24
CA VAL A 201 26.83 -12.92 -5.54
C VAL A 201 26.31 -14.34 -5.80
N ARG A 202 26.92 -14.99 -6.80
CA ARG A 202 26.62 -16.33 -7.32
C ARG A 202 26.57 -17.41 -6.25
#